data_AF-A0AAW6WDU0-F1
#
_entry.id   AF-A0AAW6WDU0-F1
#
_cell.length_a   1.000
_cell.length_b   1.000
_cell.length_c   1.000
_cell.angle_alpha   90.00
_cell.angle_beta   90.00
_cell.angle_gamma   90.00
#
_symmetry.space_group_name_H-M   'P 1'
#
loop_
_entity.id
_entity.type
_entity.pdbx_description
1 polymer ?
#
loop_
_entity_poly.entity_id
_entity_poly.type
_entity_poly.pdbx_seq_one_letter_code
_entity_poly.pdbx_strand_id
1 'polypeptide(L)' 'MKNRIKRLCTQRGYKIEFVKDSKGIEIVKIYSGKSVTIFDDLKECERWLKK' A
#
# COMPACT_ATOMS: atom_id res chain seq x y z
N MET A 1 10.31 3.13 5.27
CA MET A 1 9.50 2.16 4.48
C MET A 1 8.41 2.83 3.65
N LYS A 2 7.52 3.65 4.23
CA LYS A 2 6.40 4.29 3.50
C LYS A 2 6.80 5.04 2.23
N ASN A 3 7.87 5.84 2.27
CA ASN A 3 8.37 6.55 1.07
C ASN A 3 8.78 5.60 -0.06
N ARG A 4 9.30 4.42 0.26
CA ARG A 4 9.69 3.44 -0.76
C ARG A 4 8.46 2.80 -1.41
N ILE A 5 7.46 2.44 -0.61
CA ILE A 5 6.16 1.93 -1.10
C ILE A 5 5.47 2.99 -1.97
N LYS A 6 5.42 4.26 -1.54
CA LYS A 6 4.87 5.37 -2.34
C LYS A 6 5.56 5.49 -3.70
N ARG A 7 6.90 5.43 -3.73
CA ARG A 7 7.68 5.45 -4.97
C ARG A 7 7.32 4.26 -5.88
N LEU A 8 7.28 3.04 -5.35
CA LEU A 8 6.94 1.84 -6.11
C LEU A 8 5.52 1.92 -6.68
N CYS A 9 4.54 2.35 -5.89
CA CYS A 9 3.17 2.58 -6.38
C CYS A 9 3.14 3.60 -7.50
N THR A 10 3.82 4.74 -7.34
CA THR A 10 3.87 5.80 -8.37
C THR A 10 4.51 5.29 -9.67
N GLN A 11 5.59 4.52 -9.58
CA GLN A 11 6.25 3.91 -10.75
C GLN A 11 5.33 2.94 -11.51
N ARG A 12 4.42 2.27 -10.80
CA ARG A 12 3.44 1.34 -11.39
C ARG A 12 2.10 2.01 -11.76
N GLY A 13 1.95 3.30 -11.51
CA GLY A 13 0.69 4.03 -11.75
C GLY A 13 -0.41 3.72 -10.72
N TYR A 14 -0.07 3.17 -9.56
CA TYR A 14 -1.03 2.89 -8.49
C TYR A 14 -1.19 4.08 -7.55
N LYS A 15 -2.42 4.32 -7.10
CA LYS A 15 -2.69 5.24 -5.99
C LYS A 15 -2.54 4.50 -4.66
N ILE A 16 -2.05 5.19 -3.64
CA ILE A 16 -1.80 4.61 -2.31
C ILE A 16 -2.34 5.51 -1.19
N GLU A 17 -2.99 4.89 -0.20
CA GLU A 17 -3.44 5.54 1.02
C GLU A 17 -2.99 4.75 2.26
N PHE A 18 -2.57 5.47 3.29
CA PHE A 18 -2.21 4.91 4.59
C PHE A 18 -3.28 5.35 5.57
N VAL A 19 -4.03 4.41 6.13
CA VAL A 19 -5.12 4.71 7.07
C VAL A 19 -4.94 3.90 8.33
N LYS A 20 -5.44 4.40 9.45
CA LYS A 20 -5.52 3.61 10.68
C LYS A 20 -6.91 3.02 10.78
N ASP A 21 -6.98 1.72 11.05
CA ASP A 21 -8.23 1.04 11.37
C ASP A 21 -8.75 1.49 12.75
N SER A 22 -10.01 1.16 13.07
CA SER A 22 -10.64 1.46 14.37
C SER A 22 -9.85 0.94 15.58
N LYS A 23 -8.98 -0.06 15.39
CA LYS A 23 -8.06 -0.58 16.42
C LYS A 23 -6.72 0.15 16.51
N GLY A 24 -6.52 1.22 15.73
CA GLY A 24 -5.25 1.96 15.66
C GLY A 24 -4.14 1.30 14.84
N ILE A 25 -4.44 0.15 14.21
CA ILE A 25 -3.52 -0.58 13.32
C ILE A 25 -3.42 0.18 12.00
N GLU A 26 -2.21 0.43 11.54
CA GLU A 26 -1.99 1.09 10.26
C GLU A 26 -2.10 0.11 9.11
N ILE A 27 -3.03 0.37 8.19
CA ILE A 27 -3.23 -0.40 6.97
C ILE A 27 -2.90 0.43 5.74
N VAL A 28 -2.43 -0.24 4.69
CA VAL A 28 -2.13 0.34 3.38
C VAL A 28 -3.17 -0.10 2.39
N LYS A 29 -3.76 0.86 1.68
CA LYS A 29 -4.66 0.62 0.55
C LYS A 29 -3.96 1.01 -0.74
N ILE A 30 -3.84 0.07 -1.67
CA ILE A 30 -3.31 0.29 -3.01
C ILE A 30 -4.48 0.17 -4.00
N TYR A 31 -4.68 1.21 -4.80
CA TYR A 31 -5.70 1.28 -5.82
C TYR A 31 -5.06 1.09 -7.19
N SER A 32 -5.49 0.06 -7.91
CA SER A 32 -5.08 -0.25 -9.27
C SER A 32 -6.32 -0.37 -10.15
N GLY A 33 -6.68 0.74 -10.81
CA GLY A 33 -7.91 0.83 -11.59
C GLY A 33 -9.15 0.62 -10.72
N LYS A 34 -9.90 -0.46 -10.98
CA LYS A 34 -11.11 -0.83 -10.23
C LYS A 34 -10.85 -1.75 -9.04
N SER A 35 -9.61 -2.15 -8.82
CA SER A 35 -9.22 -3.07 -7.75
C SER A 35 -8.56 -2.33 -6.59
N VAL A 36 -8.84 -2.78 -5.38
CA VAL A 36 -8.21 -2.29 -4.14
C VAL A 36 -7.55 -3.45 -3.43
N THR A 37 -6.26 -3.34 -3.18
CA THR A 37 -5.50 -4.29 -2.36
C THR A 37 -5.19 -3.65 -1.01
N ILE A 38 -5.45 -4.38 0.07
CA ILE A 38 -5.26 -3.89 1.43
C ILE A 38 -4.19 -4.75 2.12
N PHE A 39 -3.28 -4.10 2.83
CA PHE A 39 -2.25 -4.76 3.63
C PHE A 39 -2.27 -4.17 5.04
N ASP A 40 -2.24 -5.02 6.07
CA ASP A 40 -2.01 -4.60 7.46
C ASP A 40 -0.52 -4.60 7.85
N ASP A 41 0.36 -5.12 6.98
CA ASP A 41 1.82 -5.10 7.15
C ASP A 41 2.55 -4.39 6.00
N LEU A 42 3.45 -3.46 6.36
CA LEU A 42 4.22 -2.68 5.38
C LEU A 42 5.27 -3.52 4.64
N LYS A 43 5.80 -4.59 5.23
CA LYS A 43 6.81 -5.45 4.57
C LYS A 43 6.13 -6.32 3.53
N GLU A 44 4.95 -6.86 3.82
CA GLU A 44 4.17 -7.63 2.86
C GLU A 44 3.76 -6.78 1.66
N CYS A 45 3.24 -5.57 1.93
CA CYS A 45 2.94 -4.58 0.90
C CYS A 45 4.13 -4.30 -0.03
N GLU A 46 5.32 -4.09 0.55
CA GLU A 46 6.54 -3.85 -0.23
C GLU A 46 6.97 -5.09 -1.04
N ARG A 47 6.87 -6.30 -0.48
CA ARG A 47 7.17 -7.54 -1.19
C ARG A 47 6.24 -7.75 -2.37
N TRP A 48 4.94 -7.50 -2.20
CA TRP A 48 3.95 -7.57 -3.27
C TRP A 48 4.26 -6.59 -4.41
N LEU A 49 4.65 -5.34 -4.07
CA LEU A 49 5.02 -4.32 -5.06
C LEU A 49 6.34 -4.58 -5.81
N LYS A 50 7.20 -5.46 -5.30
CA LYS A 50 8.46 -5.84 -5.97
C LYS A 50 8.33 -7.07 -6.86
N LYS A 51 7.27 -7.85 -6.66
CA LYS A 51 6.95 -9.01 -7.50
C LYS A 51 6.42 -8.54 -8.85
#